data_AF-A0A0D2BIU7-F1
#
_entry.id   AF-A0A0D2BIU7-F1
#
_cell.length_a   1.000
_cell.length_b   1.000
_cell.length_c   1.000
_cell.angle_alpha   90.00
_cell.angle_beta   90.00
_cell.angle_gamma   90.00
#
_symmetry.space_group_name_H-M   'P 1'
#
loop_
_entity.id
_entity.type
_entity.pdbx_description
1 polymer ?
#
loop_
_entity_poly.entity_id
_entity_poly.type
_entity_poly.pdbx_seq_one_letter_code
_entity_poly.pdbx_strand_id
1 'polypeptide(L)'
;MAPIIRLSVALAIISSAVAVPIKPRSATWSGLSSKIKHVVYLMMENHSFDNIAGYWDYRDDIDGLRNINYCNEFTNPNWTIYGEPIMICAGPYEDEVPLVDPDHNFAGTSYEIYRKWQPTSSDTPDMSGFIERQSDKYNATPGDSSFVIKAYDPKKGNTLMTLAQNYAMWDTYHAEHPGPTNPNRMFATSGSTCGYVDNTATQSTGWFANVTGQSCATSIFEALDKKNISWKNYYESDIIDSFIYKWVQDNSMDKIVHADQFYADLANGTLPQFSYINPECCTVDSMHPTSNMAAGELMIKHLYDSIRNSPYWENTLLIINFDEHGGFADHVPPPTGIPAPEDGKTFSGLSDGHNVTYDFTRLGVRVPSFLISPWIPANTLIHDEGTMYAENSAYTHTSFLHFLQELWGLEGFNNRVQWAKTFEYVFSDTMQPNGGIQNLPSPVWHGGSGQPEPDAFPLLNQDYSYYESLDD
;
A
#
# COMPACT_ATOMS: atom_id res chain seq x y z
N MET A 1 -63.88 48.46 -8.13
CA MET A 1 -62.51 48.12 -7.74
C MET A 1 -62.55 47.53 -6.33
N ALA A 2 -62.41 46.21 -6.20
CA ALA A 2 -62.02 45.42 -5.03
C ALA A 2 -62.17 43.92 -5.41
N PRO A 3 -61.34 43.00 -4.89
CA PRO A 3 -60.85 41.86 -5.66
C PRO A 3 -61.64 40.56 -5.45
N ILE A 4 -61.66 39.71 -6.48
CA ILE A 4 -62.08 38.30 -6.38
C ILE A 4 -60.81 37.45 -6.20
N ILE A 5 -60.69 36.85 -5.03
CA ILE A 5 -59.65 35.92 -4.62
C ILE A 5 -59.78 34.65 -5.48
N ARG A 6 -58.76 34.32 -6.27
CA ARG A 6 -58.62 33.00 -6.91
C ARG A 6 -57.77 32.11 -6.02
N LEU A 7 -58.42 31.16 -5.34
CA LEU A 7 -57.75 30.05 -4.68
C LEU A 7 -57.19 29.11 -5.77
N SER A 8 -55.87 29.02 -5.88
CA SER A 8 -55.21 28.00 -6.70
C SER A 8 -54.85 26.84 -5.78
N VAL A 9 -55.50 25.70 -5.97
CA VAL A 9 -55.14 24.45 -5.29
C VAL A 9 -53.90 23.90 -5.97
N ALA A 10 -52.75 24.02 -5.31
CA ALA A 10 -51.53 23.33 -5.73
C ALA A 10 -51.64 21.86 -5.30
N LEU A 11 -51.77 20.95 -6.28
CA LEU A 11 -51.55 19.53 -6.05
C LEU A 11 -50.05 19.31 -5.82
N ALA A 12 -49.66 18.97 -4.59
CA ALA A 12 -48.33 18.50 -4.29
C ALA A 12 -48.13 17.12 -4.91
N ILE A 13 -47.26 17.02 -5.92
CA ILE A 13 -46.77 15.75 -6.44
C ILE A 13 -45.76 15.23 -5.42
N ILE A 14 -46.18 14.25 -4.62
CA ILE A 14 -45.28 13.49 -3.76
C ILE A 14 -44.41 12.65 -4.69
N SER A 15 -43.17 13.07 -4.92
CA SER A 15 -42.14 12.24 -5.53
C SER A 15 -41.83 11.10 -4.58
N SER A 16 -42.39 9.93 -4.84
CA SER A 16 -41.96 8.69 -4.21
C SER A 16 -40.54 8.43 -4.69
N ALA A 17 -39.57 8.51 -3.79
CA ALA A 17 -38.24 8.00 -4.03
C ALA A 17 -38.36 6.49 -4.27
N VAL A 18 -38.30 6.09 -5.54
CA VAL A 18 -38.20 4.69 -5.91
C VAL A 18 -36.81 4.24 -5.46
N ALA A 19 -36.76 3.45 -4.38
CA ALA A 19 -35.55 2.75 -4.00
C ALA A 19 -35.07 1.95 -5.22
N VAL A 20 -33.88 2.27 -5.72
CA VAL A 20 -33.23 1.48 -6.78
C VAL A 20 -33.13 0.04 -6.27
N PRO A 21 -33.58 -0.97 -7.03
CA PRO A 21 -33.49 -2.35 -6.59
C PRO A 21 -32.01 -2.69 -6.39
N ILE A 22 -31.67 -3.18 -5.19
CA ILE A 22 -30.37 -3.77 -4.88
C ILE A 22 -30.12 -4.85 -5.93
N LYS A 23 -29.14 -4.64 -6.82
CA LYS A 23 -28.74 -5.70 -7.76
C LYS A 23 -28.33 -6.92 -6.93
N PRO A 24 -28.87 -8.11 -7.20
CA PRO A 24 -28.41 -9.31 -6.53
C PRO A 24 -26.91 -9.46 -6.77
N ARG A 25 -26.18 -9.68 -5.68
CA ARG A 25 -24.73 -9.88 -5.68
C ARG A 25 -24.39 -11.00 -6.67
N SER A 26 -23.39 -10.79 -7.53
CA SER A 26 -23.06 -11.75 -8.58
C SER A 26 -22.76 -13.14 -7.99
N ALA A 27 -22.99 -14.19 -8.76
CA ALA A 27 -22.69 -15.56 -8.33
C ALA A 27 -21.21 -15.73 -7.94
N THR A 28 -20.30 -15.02 -8.63
CA THR A 28 -18.86 -14.99 -8.35
C THR A 28 -18.58 -14.55 -6.91
N TRP A 29 -19.13 -13.41 -6.50
CA TRP A 29 -18.90 -12.84 -5.18
C TRP A 29 -19.54 -13.67 -4.06
N SER A 30 -20.72 -14.25 -4.32
CA SER A 30 -21.37 -15.17 -3.39
C SER A 30 -20.57 -16.46 -3.21
N GLY A 31 -20.01 -17.01 -4.29
CA GLY A 31 -19.09 -18.15 -4.26
C GLY A 31 -17.80 -17.82 -3.49
N LEU A 32 -17.19 -16.66 -3.77
CA LEU A 32 -15.95 -16.26 -3.13
C LEU A 32 -16.12 -16.00 -1.64
N SER A 33 -17.15 -15.28 -1.22
CA SER A 33 -17.46 -15.04 0.19
C SER A 33 -17.87 -16.31 0.95
N SER A 34 -18.20 -17.40 0.24
CA SER A 34 -18.37 -18.72 0.86
C SER A 34 -17.04 -19.41 1.20
N LYS A 35 -15.98 -19.11 0.44
CA LYS A 35 -14.61 -19.62 0.63
C LYS A 35 -13.80 -18.73 1.57
N ILE A 36 -13.74 -17.43 1.31
CA ILE A 36 -12.95 -16.46 2.09
C ILE A 36 -13.81 -15.88 3.21
N LYS A 37 -13.45 -16.23 4.45
CA LYS A 37 -14.11 -15.78 5.69
C LYS A 37 -13.26 -14.81 6.48
N HIS A 38 -11.94 -14.94 6.36
CA HIS A 38 -10.95 -14.11 7.03
C HIS A 38 -10.08 -13.43 5.99
N VAL A 39 -9.86 -12.13 6.14
CA VAL A 39 -8.86 -11.37 5.39
C VAL A 39 -7.85 -10.83 6.39
N VAL A 40 -6.60 -11.22 6.22
CA VAL A 40 -5.46 -10.69 6.95
C VAL A 40 -4.72 -9.75 6.02
N TYR A 41 -4.61 -8.48 6.38
CA TYR A 41 -3.96 -7.44 5.60
C TYR A 41 -2.71 -6.98 6.35
N LEU A 42 -1.54 -7.20 5.77
CA LEU A 42 -0.26 -6.69 6.26
C LEU A 42 0.19 -5.51 5.38
N MET A 43 0.42 -4.35 6.00
CA MET A 43 0.91 -3.15 5.33
C MET A 43 2.40 -2.90 5.65
N MET A 44 3.26 -3.37 4.76
CA MET A 44 4.72 -3.21 4.78
C MET A 44 5.16 -1.81 4.34
N GLU A 45 6.44 -1.52 4.53
CA GLU A 45 7.14 -0.28 4.22
C GLU A 45 8.42 -0.52 3.39
N ASN A 46 9.11 0.55 3.04
CA ASN A 46 8.92 1.13 1.72
C ASN A 46 9.85 0.57 0.65
N HIS A 47 9.28 0.03 -0.43
CA HIS A 47 10.04 -0.44 -1.57
C HIS A 47 9.23 -0.36 -2.86
N SER A 48 9.88 0.06 -3.95
CA SER A 48 9.28 -0.01 -5.29
C SER A 48 9.20 -1.45 -5.79
N PHE A 49 8.33 -1.67 -6.78
CA PHE A 49 8.26 -2.97 -7.45
C PHE A 49 9.59 -3.36 -8.07
N ASP A 50 10.20 -2.49 -8.87
CA ASP A 50 11.50 -2.76 -9.48
C ASP A 50 12.60 -3.00 -8.45
N ASN A 51 12.59 -2.34 -7.30
CA ASN A 51 13.59 -2.55 -6.27
C ASN A 51 13.56 -3.98 -5.70
N ILE A 52 12.38 -4.57 -5.51
CA ILE A 52 12.22 -5.95 -5.01
C ILE A 52 12.30 -6.99 -6.13
N ALA A 53 11.52 -6.79 -7.18
CA ALA A 53 11.20 -7.79 -8.19
C ALA A 53 11.83 -7.52 -9.56
N GLY A 54 12.55 -6.41 -9.74
CA GLY A 54 13.07 -5.98 -11.05
C GLY A 54 13.98 -7.01 -11.73
N TYR A 55 14.73 -7.81 -10.97
CA TYR A 55 15.60 -8.86 -11.53
C TYR A 55 15.13 -10.29 -11.24
N TRP A 56 13.88 -10.50 -10.80
CA TRP A 56 13.34 -11.85 -10.67
C TRP A 56 13.30 -12.57 -12.02
N ASP A 57 13.67 -13.84 -12.03
CA ASP A 57 13.94 -14.59 -13.27
C ASP A 57 13.14 -15.89 -13.41
N TYR A 58 12.22 -16.17 -12.47
CA TYR A 58 11.38 -17.37 -12.51
C TYR A 58 10.24 -17.28 -13.54
N ARG A 59 10.02 -16.09 -14.11
CA ARG A 59 9.12 -15.79 -15.22
C ARG A 59 9.79 -14.76 -16.14
N ASP A 60 9.55 -14.87 -17.44
CA ASP A 60 10.08 -13.94 -18.43
C ASP A 60 9.11 -12.81 -18.79
N ASP A 61 7.84 -12.92 -18.40
CA ASP A 61 6.78 -11.95 -18.66
C ASP A 61 6.53 -10.96 -17.52
N ILE A 62 7.31 -11.02 -16.42
CA ILE A 62 7.30 -9.98 -15.37
C ILE A 62 7.77 -8.65 -15.98
N ASP A 63 6.96 -7.60 -15.81
CA ASP A 63 7.30 -6.24 -16.24
C ASP A 63 8.30 -5.57 -15.28
N GLY A 64 9.52 -6.11 -15.25
CA GLY A 64 10.65 -5.66 -14.42
C GLY A 64 11.88 -5.23 -15.23
N LEU A 65 13.01 -5.08 -14.55
CA LEU A 65 14.28 -4.56 -15.08
C LEU A 65 15.09 -5.53 -15.97
N ARG A 66 14.88 -6.84 -15.87
CA ARG A 66 15.77 -7.87 -16.46
C ARG A 66 16.08 -7.70 -17.96
N ASN A 67 15.12 -7.18 -18.73
CA ASN A 67 15.24 -7.05 -20.20
C ASN A 67 15.13 -5.60 -20.70
N ILE A 68 15.27 -4.62 -19.80
CA ILE A 68 15.16 -3.20 -20.13
C ILE A 68 16.40 -2.44 -19.67
N ASN A 69 16.71 -1.35 -20.36
CA ASN A 69 17.78 -0.45 -19.98
C ASN A 69 17.18 0.83 -19.39
N TYR A 70 16.81 0.76 -18.11
CA TYR A 70 16.31 1.91 -17.36
C TYR A 70 17.47 2.71 -16.78
N CYS A 71 17.58 3.98 -17.16
CA CYS A 71 18.66 4.86 -16.73
C CYS A 71 18.14 6.27 -16.43
N ASN A 72 18.73 6.94 -15.45
CA ASN A 72 18.51 8.36 -15.19
C ASN A 72 19.67 9.16 -15.79
N GLU A 73 19.34 10.21 -16.53
CA GLU A 73 20.32 11.21 -16.96
C GLU A 73 20.58 12.18 -15.81
N PHE A 74 21.84 12.31 -15.42
CA PHE A 74 22.24 13.16 -14.31
C PHE A 74 23.16 14.29 -14.78
N THR A 75 22.82 15.53 -14.41
CA THR A 75 23.65 16.72 -14.66
C THR A 75 23.68 17.61 -13.43
N ASN A 76 24.87 17.85 -12.87
CA ASN A 76 25.05 18.76 -11.74
C ASN A 76 26.44 19.43 -11.83
N PRO A 77 26.55 20.78 -11.81
CA PRO A 77 27.84 21.48 -11.90
C PRO A 77 28.88 21.10 -10.84
N ASN A 78 28.45 20.58 -9.68
CA ASN A 78 29.35 20.13 -8.61
C ASN A 78 30.00 18.77 -8.93
N TRP A 79 29.35 17.94 -9.75
CA TRP A 79 29.71 16.52 -9.93
C TRP A 79 29.99 16.12 -11.38
N THR A 80 29.56 16.94 -12.35
CA THR A 80 29.74 16.70 -13.79
C THR A 80 30.75 17.67 -14.39
N ILE A 81 31.52 17.19 -15.37
CA ILE A 81 32.57 17.98 -16.03
C ILE A 81 31.94 18.72 -17.22
N TYR A 82 32.12 20.04 -17.29
CA TYR A 82 31.62 20.91 -18.36
C TYR A 82 30.09 20.88 -18.57
N GLY A 83 29.32 20.37 -17.60
CA GLY A 83 27.86 20.22 -17.74
C GLY A 83 27.43 19.09 -18.67
N GLU A 84 28.34 18.17 -18.99
CA GLU A 84 28.01 16.98 -19.77
C GLU A 84 27.23 15.98 -18.89
N PRO A 85 26.07 15.48 -19.37
CA PRO A 85 25.27 14.53 -18.63
C PRO A 85 25.99 13.18 -18.48
N ILE A 86 25.75 12.51 -17.35
CA ILE A 86 26.12 11.11 -17.15
C ILE A 86 24.86 10.25 -17.12
N MET A 87 24.90 9.11 -17.80
CA MET A 87 23.83 8.12 -17.75
C MET A 87 24.15 7.09 -16.68
N ILE A 88 23.26 6.92 -15.72
CA ILE A 88 23.39 5.92 -14.66
C ILE A 88 22.20 4.99 -14.76
N CYS A 89 22.49 3.71 -14.96
CA CYS A 89 21.49 2.70 -15.25
C CYS A 89 21.25 1.80 -14.05
N ALA A 90 20.02 1.29 -13.98
CA ALA A 90 19.62 0.31 -13.00
C ALA A 90 20.50 -0.93 -13.09
N GLY A 91 20.69 -1.58 -11.96
CA GLY A 91 21.55 -2.74 -11.81
C GLY A 91 21.27 -3.45 -10.50
N PRO A 92 21.83 -4.64 -10.28
CA PRO A 92 21.73 -5.32 -8.99
C PRO A 92 22.27 -4.45 -7.85
N TYR A 93 21.56 -4.45 -6.73
CA TYR A 93 21.93 -3.76 -5.51
C TYR A 93 22.74 -4.71 -4.61
N GLU A 94 24.01 -4.35 -4.38
CA GLU A 94 24.94 -5.21 -3.68
C GLU A 94 24.76 -5.18 -2.16
N ASP A 95 24.17 -4.14 -1.59
CA ASP A 95 23.91 -4.03 -0.14
C ASP A 95 22.49 -4.51 0.21
N GLU A 96 22.27 -4.96 1.45
CA GLU A 96 20.94 -5.35 1.93
C GLU A 96 20.20 -4.20 2.63
N VAL A 97 20.93 -3.18 3.08
CA VAL A 97 20.42 -2.06 3.85
C VAL A 97 20.93 -0.75 3.24
N PRO A 98 20.05 0.16 2.80
CA PRO A 98 20.42 1.50 2.42
C PRO A 98 21.09 2.24 3.59
N LEU A 99 22.13 3.04 3.31
CA LEU A 99 22.80 3.84 4.34
C LEU A 99 21.96 5.02 4.83
N VAL A 100 21.02 5.46 4.00
CA VAL A 100 20.13 6.59 4.26
C VAL A 100 18.76 6.26 3.69
N ASP A 101 17.74 6.78 4.35
CA ASP A 101 16.38 6.80 3.85
C ASP A 101 16.26 7.75 2.65
N PRO A 102 15.88 7.29 1.44
CA PRO A 102 15.76 8.16 0.28
C PRO A 102 14.65 9.21 0.42
N ASP A 103 14.59 10.17 -0.52
CA ASP A 103 13.44 11.07 -0.53
C ASP A 103 12.19 10.36 -1.01
N HIS A 104 11.12 10.41 -0.22
CA HIS A 104 9.83 9.86 -0.60
C HIS A 104 8.66 10.73 -0.13
N ASN A 105 8.96 11.99 0.20
CA ASN A 105 7.96 13.02 0.45
C ASN A 105 7.23 13.41 -0.84
N PHE A 106 6.08 14.08 -0.73
CA PHE A 106 5.20 14.30 -1.88
C PHE A 106 5.80 15.15 -3.00
N ALA A 107 6.46 16.26 -2.65
CA ALA A 107 7.11 17.11 -3.64
C ALA A 107 8.35 16.42 -4.23
N GLY A 108 9.15 15.74 -3.40
CA GLY A 108 10.27 14.89 -3.80
C GLY A 108 9.85 13.84 -4.82
N THR A 109 8.86 13.01 -4.48
CA THR A 109 8.31 11.98 -5.37
C THR A 109 7.73 12.56 -6.66
N SER A 110 7.06 13.72 -6.59
CA SER A 110 6.64 14.42 -7.82
C SER A 110 7.83 14.82 -8.69
N TYR A 111 8.94 15.24 -8.09
CA TYR A 111 10.18 15.52 -8.82
C TYR A 111 10.81 14.24 -9.38
N GLU A 112 10.80 13.13 -8.65
CA GLU A 112 11.34 11.85 -9.12
C GLU A 112 10.62 11.34 -10.38
N ILE A 113 9.29 11.44 -10.39
CA ILE A 113 8.44 10.97 -11.49
C ILE A 113 8.48 11.93 -12.70
N TYR A 114 8.52 13.25 -12.48
CA TYR A 114 8.31 14.26 -13.53
C TYR A 114 9.48 15.24 -13.75
N ARG A 115 10.53 15.18 -12.93
CA ARG A 115 11.59 16.20 -12.79
C ARG A 115 11.04 17.61 -12.59
N LYS A 116 9.87 17.69 -11.92
CA LYS A 116 9.14 18.92 -11.62
C LYS A 116 8.49 18.82 -10.25
N TRP A 117 8.66 19.85 -9.44
CA TRP A 117 8.01 19.96 -8.12
C TRP A 117 6.49 20.10 -8.19
N GLN A 118 5.97 20.70 -9.27
CA GLN A 118 4.54 20.94 -9.47
C GLN A 118 4.13 20.56 -10.89
N PRO A 119 4.02 19.26 -11.20
CA PRO A 119 3.58 18.80 -12.51
C PRO A 119 2.08 19.08 -12.71
N THR A 120 1.72 19.21 -13.98
CA THR A 120 0.37 19.44 -14.50
C THR A 120 -0.10 18.20 -15.25
N SER A 121 -1.38 18.15 -15.62
CA SER A 121 -1.94 17.07 -16.44
C SER A 121 -1.34 16.94 -17.85
N SER A 122 -0.55 17.93 -18.29
CA SER A 122 0.17 17.89 -19.57
C SER A 122 1.61 17.39 -19.46
N ASP A 123 2.12 17.23 -18.24
CA ASP A 123 3.48 16.76 -18.00
C ASP A 123 3.56 15.25 -18.12
N THR A 124 4.66 14.77 -18.70
CA THR A 124 4.91 13.34 -18.89
C THR A 124 5.63 12.79 -17.66
N PRO A 125 5.12 11.72 -17.02
CA PRO A 125 5.87 11.00 -15.99
C PRO A 125 6.99 10.21 -16.68
N ASP A 126 8.20 10.76 -16.68
CA ASP A 126 9.36 10.15 -17.37
C ASP A 126 10.20 9.24 -16.48
N MET A 127 9.89 9.20 -15.18
CA MET A 127 10.56 8.37 -14.17
C MET A 127 12.07 8.62 -14.13
N SER A 128 12.55 9.84 -14.37
CA SER A 128 13.99 10.09 -14.57
C SER A 128 14.68 10.95 -13.50
N GLY A 129 13.95 11.36 -12.45
CA GLY A 129 14.43 12.30 -11.45
C GLY A 129 15.06 11.71 -10.18
N PHE A 130 15.08 10.39 -10.02
CA PHE A 130 15.42 9.73 -8.74
C PHE A 130 16.86 10.01 -8.28
N ILE A 131 17.85 9.83 -9.15
CA ILE A 131 19.26 10.09 -8.78
C ILE A 131 19.49 11.58 -8.52
N GLU A 132 18.91 12.45 -9.35
CA GLU A 132 19.02 13.91 -9.19
C GLU A 132 18.44 14.34 -7.85
N ARG A 133 17.25 13.84 -7.50
CA ARG A 133 16.58 14.14 -6.25
C ARG A 133 17.38 13.68 -5.05
N GLN A 134 17.86 12.43 -5.06
CA GLN A 134 18.66 11.87 -3.98
C GLN A 134 19.98 12.62 -3.80
N SER A 135 20.67 12.97 -4.89
CA SER A 135 21.93 13.71 -4.86
C SER A 135 21.75 15.12 -4.29
N ASP A 136 20.67 15.80 -4.68
CA ASP A 136 20.36 17.15 -4.19
C ASP A 136 20.00 17.14 -2.70
N LYS A 137 19.10 16.24 -2.25
CA LYS A 137 18.66 16.16 -0.85
C LYS A 137 19.83 15.96 0.12
N TYR A 138 20.75 15.05 -0.25
CA TYR A 138 21.84 14.63 0.63
C TYR A 138 23.19 15.27 0.30
N ASN A 139 23.23 16.17 -0.70
CA ASN A 139 24.47 16.73 -1.22
C ASN A 139 25.53 15.65 -1.51
N ALA A 140 25.08 14.57 -2.14
CA ALA A 140 25.86 13.35 -2.36
C ALA A 140 26.31 13.23 -3.82
N THR A 141 27.37 12.45 -4.08
CA THR A 141 27.81 12.19 -5.46
C THR A 141 26.76 11.35 -6.19
N PRO A 142 26.67 11.44 -7.53
CA PRO A 142 25.76 10.58 -8.29
C PRO A 142 26.03 9.08 -8.12
N GLY A 143 27.27 8.70 -7.79
CA GLY A 143 27.61 7.31 -7.44
C GLY A 143 26.98 6.89 -6.12
N ASP A 144 27.10 7.72 -5.08
CA ASP A 144 26.50 7.47 -3.76
C ASP A 144 24.97 7.53 -3.80
N SER A 145 24.39 8.31 -4.73
CA SER A 145 22.94 8.37 -4.93
C SER A 145 22.40 7.25 -5.80
N SER A 146 23.25 6.53 -6.55
CA SER A 146 22.80 5.55 -7.56
C SER A 146 22.02 4.36 -7.00
N PHE A 147 22.08 4.11 -5.69
CA PHE A 147 21.38 2.99 -5.07
C PHE A 147 19.86 3.07 -5.20
N VAL A 148 19.29 4.28 -5.31
CA VAL A 148 17.84 4.46 -5.43
C VAL A 148 17.27 3.85 -6.71
N ILE A 149 18.08 3.63 -7.76
CA ILE A 149 17.63 2.98 -8.99
C ILE A 149 18.06 1.51 -9.11
N LYS A 150 18.67 0.95 -8.06
CA LYS A 150 19.13 -0.44 -8.04
C LYS A 150 18.06 -1.34 -7.45
N ALA A 151 18.15 -2.63 -7.78
CA ALA A 151 17.20 -3.65 -7.36
C ALA A 151 17.92 -4.80 -6.67
N TYR A 152 17.33 -5.36 -5.62
CA TYR A 152 17.94 -6.44 -4.86
C TYR A 152 18.30 -7.65 -5.73
N ASP A 153 19.41 -8.31 -5.40
CA ASP A 153 19.67 -9.65 -5.92
C ASP A 153 18.48 -10.56 -5.50
N PRO A 154 17.89 -11.35 -6.42
CA PRO A 154 16.74 -12.21 -6.12
C PRO A 154 16.93 -13.13 -4.90
N LYS A 155 18.18 -13.46 -4.52
CA LYS A 155 18.48 -14.27 -3.33
C LYS A 155 18.22 -13.55 -2.00
N LYS A 156 18.18 -12.21 -1.99
CA LYS A 156 17.89 -11.40 -0.80
C LYS A 156 16.40 -11.26 -0.52
N GLY A 157 15.56 -11.35 -1.55
CA GLY A 157 14.09 -11.34 -1.47
C GLY A 157 13.48 -12.73 -1.72
N ASN A 158 14.13 -13.80 -1.28
CA ASN A 158 13.76 -15.17 -1.66
C ASN A 158 12.43 -15.62 -1.04
N THR A 159 12.04 -15.08 0.11
CA THR A 159 10.74 -15.39 0.75
C THR A 159 9.61 -14.77 -0.07
N LEU A 160 9.74 -13.50 -0.46
CA LEU A 160 8.79 -12.80 -1.33
C LEU A 160 8.71 -13.45 -2.72
N MET A 161 9.86 -13.79 -3.31
CA MET A 161 9.90 -14.49 -4.60
C MET A 161 9.22 -15.87 -4.51
N THR A 162 9.43 -16.61 -3.42
CA THR A 162 8.76 -17.91 -3.21
C THR A 162 7.24 -17.74 -3.08
N LEU A 163 6.78 -16.71 -2.38
CA LEU A 163 5.34 -16.40 -2.31
C LEU A 163 4.76 -16.14 -3.70
N ALA A 164 5.44 -15.32 -4.51
CA ALA A 164 5.02 -15.02 -5.86
C ALA A 164 4.94 -16.28 -6.76
N GLN A 165 5.94 -17.16 -6.68
CA GLN A 165 5.96 -18.43 -7.40
C GLN A 165 4.79 -19.37 -7.02
N ASN A 166 4.25 -19.24 -5.81
CA ASN A 166 3.26 -20.18 -5.25
C ASN A 166 1.86 -19.59 -5.11
N TYR A 167 1.68 -18.29 -5.32
CA TYR A 167 0.39 -17.60 -5.22
C TYR A 167 0.28 -16.50 -6.29
N ALA A 168 -0.28 -15.33 -5.95
CA ALA A 168 -0.38 -14.20 -6.87
C ALA A 168 0.45 -13.00 -6.44
N MET A 169 1.00 -12.31 -7.44
CA MET A 169 1.60 -10.98 -7.31
C MET A 169 1.14 -10.07 -8.44
N TRP A 170 1.21 -8.76 -8.23
CA TRP A 170 1.06 -7.78 -9.30
C TRP A 170 2.42 -7.29 -9.81
N ASP A 171 2.49 -6.97 -11.09
CA ASP A 171 3.55 -6.13 -11.67
C ASP A 171 3.02 -4.78 -12.19
N THR A 172 1.78 -4.40 -11.86
CA THR A 172 1.19 -3.10 -12.26
C THR A 172 0.56 -2.35 -11.10
N TYR A 173 0.77 -2.78 -9.86
CA TYR A 173 0.13 -2.20 -8.69
C TYR A 173 0.83 -0.91 -8.26
N HIS A 174 0.10 0.18 -8.14
CA HIS A 174 0.64 1.51 -7.86
C HIS A 174 0.25 2.01 -6.47
N ALA A 175 1.17 2.75 -5.83
CA ALA A 175 0.83 3.56 -4.68
C ALA A 175 -0.28 4.57 -5.06
N GLU A 176 -1.27 4.76 -4.18
CA GLU A 176 -2.43 5.60 -4.47
C GLU A 176 -2.09 7.09 -4.52
N HIS A 177 -1.00 7.48 -3.85
CA HIS A 177 -0.52 8.84 -3.69
C HIS A 177 1.00 8.88 -3.94
N PRO A 178 1.54 9.93 -4.62
CA PRO A 178 2.99 10.05 -4.85
C PRO A 178 3.74 10.42 -3.57
N GLY A 179 3.90 9.45 -2.67
CA GLY A 179 4.60 9.53 -1.38
C GLY A 179 4.02 10.55 -0.40
N PRO A 180 4.22 10.42 0.92
CA PRO A 180 4.87 9.32 1.64
C PRO A 180 3.83 8.35 2.26
N THR A 181 4.25 7.62 3.30
CA THR A 181 3.51 6.62 4.09
C THR A 181 2.07 6.99 4.48
N ASN A 182 1.88 8.03 5.30
CA ASN A 182 0.56 8.29 5.93
C ASN A 182 -0.55 8.49 4.89
N PRO A 183 -0.37 9.34 3.85
CA PRO A 183 -1.35 9.44 2.78
C PRO A 183 -1.71 8.10 2.12
N ASN A 184 -0.73 7.25 1.84
CA ASN A 184 -0.98 5.96 1.19
C ASN A 184 -1.73 4.98 2.12
N ARG A 185 -1.36 4.90 3.40
CA ARG A 185 -2.08 4.11 4.42
C ARG A 185 -3.52 4.58 4.61
N MET A 186 -3.78 5.89 4.57
CA MET A 186 -5.12 6.47 4.61
C MET A 186 -5.95 6.17 3.36
N PHE A 187 -5.33 6.18 2.19
CA PHE A 187 -5.98 5.72 0.95
C PHE A 187 -6.31 4.22 1.03
N ALA A 188 -5.41 3.39 1.55
CA ALA A 188 -5.64 1.96 1.74
C ALA A 188 -6.79 1.65 2.70
N THR A 189 -7.08 2.55 3.64
CA THR A 189 -8.09 2.32 4.69
C THR A 189 -9.37 3.14 4.55
N SER A 190 -9.42 4.18 3.71
CA SER A 190 -10.65 4.96 3.44
C SER A 190 -10.83 5.48 2.01
N GLY A 191 -9.83 5.32 1.14
CA GLY A 191 -9.86 5.88 -0.22
C GLY A 191 -9.78 7.40 -0.28
N SER A 192 -9.33 8.07 0.78
CA SER A 192 -9.10 9.50 0.84
C SER A 192 -8.07 9.82 1.92
N THR A 193 -7.34 10.92 1.75
CA THR A 193 -6.41 11.45 2.75
C THR A 193 -6.98 12.67 3.48
N CYS A 194 -8.24 13.03 3.25
CA CYS A 194 -8.84 14.27 3.75
C CYS A 194 -8.06 15.55 3.40
N GLY A 195 -7.28 15.53 2.31
CA GLY A 195 -6.47 16.66 1.86
C GLY A 195 -5.04 16.65 2.37
N TYR A 196 -4.63 15.64 3.12
CA TYR A 196 -3.25 15.46 3.57
C TYR A 196 -2.37 14.88 2.46
N VAL A 197 -1.14 15.38 2.37
CA VAL A 197 -0.18 14.98 1.32
C VAL A 197 1.18 14.54 1.85
N ASP A 198 1.44 14.65 3.15
CA ASP A 198 2.79 14.49 3.71
C ASP A 198 2.75 13.82 5.10
N ASN A 199 3.91 13.42 5.64
CA ASN A 199 4.05 12.78 6.96
C ASN A 199 4.20 13.78 8.13
N THR A 200 4.26 15.08 7.85
CA THR A 200 4.50 16.11 8.88
C THR A 200 3.41 16.14 9.96
N ALA A 201 3.73 16.66 11.15
CA ALA A 201 2.77 16.76 12.27
C ALA A 201 1.49 17.57 11.96
N THR A 202 1.51 18.44 10.93
CA THR A 202 0.33 19.18 10.45
C THR A 202 -0.34 18.53 9.24
N GLN A 203 0.24 17.43 8.73
CA GLN A 203 -0.25 16.62 7.61
C GLN A 203 -0.52 15.15 8.00
N SER A 204 -0.45 14.83 9.29
CA SER A 204 -0.82 13.52 9.82
C SER A 204 -1.88 13.66 10.93
N THR A 205 -2.63 12.59 11.15
CA THR A 205 -3.48 12.44 12.34
C THR A 205 -3.31 11.03 12.86
N GLY A 206 -3.57 10.82 14.13
CA GLY A 206 -3.47 9.50 14.74
C GLY A 206 -2.76 9.58 16.07
N TRP A 207 -2.30 8.42 16.54
CA TRP A 207 -1.69 8.28 17.87
C TRP A 207 -0.48 9.19 18.00
N PHE A 208 0.41 9.19 17.00
CA PHE A 208 1.61 10.00 16.95
C PHE A 208 1.34 11.51 16.97
N ALA A 209 0.31 11.97 16.24
CA ALA A 209 0.02 13.39 16.12
C ALA A 209 -0.77 13.94 17.33
N ASN A 210 -1.33 13.08 18.18
CA ASN A 210 -2.26 13.45 19.27
C ASN A 210 -3.36 14.42 18.80
N VAL A 211 -3.86 14.20 17.58
CA VAL A 211 -4.91 15.02 16.94
C VAL A 211 -6.21 14.22 16.90
N THR A 212 -7.34 14.91 17.05
CA THR A 212 -8.67 14.35 16.78
C THR A 212 -8.68 13.63 15.43
N GLY A 213 -9.16 12.39 15.42
CA GLY A 213 -9.25 11.61 14.19
C GLY A 213 -10.09 12.30 13.12
N GLN A 214 -9.97 11.82 11.90
CA GLN A 214 -10.61 12.40 10.73
C GLN A 214 -11.98 11.79 10.48
N SER A 215 -12.84 12.53 9.76
CA SER A 215 -14.20 12.10 9.43
C SER A 215 -14.65 12.50 8.03
N CYS A 216 -13.72 12.83 7.13
CA CYS A 216 -14.09 13.25 5.76
C CYS A 216 -14.49 12.07 4.86
N ALA A 217 -14.07 10.85 5.20
CA ALA A 217 -14.32 9.63 4.45
C ALA A 217 -14.62 8.48 5.41
N THR A 218 -15.47 7.55 4.99
CA THR A 218 -15.73 6.31 5.72
C THR A 218 -14.54 5.37 5.59
N SER A 219 -13.99 4.95 6.72
CA SER A 219 -12.93 3.94 6.74
C SER A 219 -13.48 2.53 6.64
N ILE A 220 -12.61 1.58 6.29
CA ILE A 220 -12.91 0.15 6.32
C ILE A 220 -13.41 -0.29 7.70
N PHE A 221 -12.80 0.23 8.76
CA PHE A 221 -13.15 -0.06 10.15
C PHE A 221 -14.59 0.35 10.49
N GLU A 222 -14.98 1.57 10.11
CA GLU A 222 -16.35 2.05 10.27
C GLU A 222 -17.35 1.23 9.42
N ALA A 223 -16.97 0.90 8.18
CA ALA A 223 -17.82 0.11 7.28
C ALA A 223 -18.07 -1.31 7.82
N LEU A 224 -17.05 -1.93 8.41
CA LEU A 224 -17.13 -3.25 9.05
C LEU A 224 -18.02 -3.24 10.29
N ASP A 225 -17.88 -2.22 11.15
CA ASP A 225 -18.76 -2.03 12.31
C ASP A 225 -20.23 -1.94 11.91
N LYS A 226 -20.54 -1.10 10.91
CA LYS A 226 -21.90 -0.91 10.41
C LYS A 226 -22.53 -2.20 9.86
N LYS A 227 -21.71 -3.16 9.44
CA LYS A 227 -22.14 -4.48 8.95
C LYS A 227 -22.02 -5.59 9.99
N ASN A 228 -21.60 -5.28 11.23
CA ASN A 228 -21.30 -6.24 12.29
C ASN A 228 -20.28 -7.31 11.88
N ILE A 229 -19.29 -6.93 11.08
CA ILE A 229 -18.17 -7.79 10.69
C ILE A 229 -17.06 -7.59 11.71
N SER A 230 -16.57 -8.68 12.31
CA SER A 230 -15.53 -8.58 13.33
C SER A 230 -14.21 -8.15 12.72
N TRP A 231 -13.54 -7.21 13.38
CA TRP A 231 -12.24 -6.71 12.97
C TRP A 231 -11.37 -6.36 14.17
N LYS A 232 -10.05 -6.42 13.97
CA LYS A 232 -9.06 -5.84 14.86
C LYS A 232 -7.93 -5.21 14.06
N ASN A 233 -7.37 -4.14 14.59
CA ASN A 233 -6.09 -3.59 14.14
C ASN A 233 -5.01 -4.04 15.13
N TYR A 234 -4.09 -4.85 14.64
CA TYR A 234 -2.93 -5.36 15.35
C TYR A 234 -1.73 -4.45 15.03
N TYR A 235 -1.09 -3.86 16.04
CA TYR A 235 0.05 -2.96 15.86
C TYR A 235 1.22 -3.39 16.75
N GLU A 236 2.45 -3.14 16.30
CA GLU A 236 3.66 -3.38 17.12
C GLU A 236 4.02 -2.14 17.94
N SER A 237 4.31 -1.03 17.26
CA SER A 237 4.78 0.21 17.91
C SER A 237 3.82 1.40 17.73
N ASP A 238 4.03 2.18 16.68
CA ASP A 238 3.64 3.59 16.57
C ASP A 238 2.70 3.85 15.39
N ILE A 239 2.67 2.96 14.39
CA ILE A 239 1.71 3.00 13.29
C ILE A 239 0.42 2.29 13.70
N ILE A 240 -0.66 3.06 13.85
CA ILE A 240 -1.99 2.56 14.19
C ILE A 240 -3.03 3.16 13.22
N ASP A 241 -3.19 2.52 12.06
CA ASP A 241 -3.97 3.09 10.95
C ASP A 241 -5.45 3.25 11.30
N SER A 242 -6.03 2.37 12.12
CA SER A 242 -7.41 2.52 12.56
C SER A 242 -7.63 3.73 13.47
N PHE A 243 -6.61 4.15 14.23
CA PHE A 243 -6.71 5.29 15.14
C PHE A 243 -6.74 6.65 14.40
N ILE A 244 -6.41 6.68 13.11
CA ILE A 244 -6.54 7.88 12.26
C ILE A 244 -7.98 8.39 12.22
N TYR A 245 -8.97 7.51 12.40
CA TYR A 245 -10.38 7.81 12.18
C TYR A 245 -11.13 8.17 13.46
N LYS A 246 -11.84 9.30 13.44
CA LYS A 246 -12.67 9.74 14.57
C LYS A 246 -13.70 8.70 14.98
N TRP A 247 -14.30 8.02 14.00
CA TRP A 247 -15.27 6.96 14.26
C TRP A 247 -14.68 5.87 15.17
N VAL A 248 -13.46 5.41 14.87
CA VAL A 248 -12.79 4.37 15.67
C VAL A 248 -12.46 4.90 17.06
N GLN A 249 -11.90 6.12 17.16
CA GLN A 249 -11.62 6.77 18.44
C GLN A 249 -12.85 6.88 19.34
N ASP A 250 -14.02 7.16 18.75
CA ASP A 250 -15.28 7.34 19.49
C ASP A 250 -16.00 6.00 19.79
N ASN A 251 -15.81 4.95 18.98
CA ASN A 251 -16.69 3.76 19.00
C ASN A 251 -16.00 2.39 19.07
N SER A 252 -14.69 2.28 18.83
CA SER A 252 -14.04 0.97 18.64
C SER A 252 -12.57 0.93 19.07
N MET A 253 -12.21 1.72 20.08
CA MET A 253 -10.88 1.69 20.69
C MET A 253 -10.51 0.33 21.28
N ASP A 254 -11.49 -0.49 21.67
CA ASP A 254 -11.29 -1.85 22.17
C ASP A 254 -10.83 -2.86 21.09
N LYS A 255 -10.84 -2.47 19.82
CA LYS A 255 -10.43 -3.30 18.67
C LYS A 255 -9.01 -3.01 18.19
N ILE A 256 -8.34 -2.05 18.82
CA ILE A 256 -6.94 -1.73 18.60
C ILE A 256 -6.14 -2.47 19.65
N VAL A 257 -5.32 -3.43 19.21
CA VAL A 257 -4.60 -4.35 20.10
C VAL A 257 -3.16 -4.52 19.63
N HIS A 258 -2.29 -4.90 20.55
CA HIS A 258 -0.91 -5.22 20.21
C HIS A 258 -0.82 -6.48 19.31
N ALA A 259 0.25 -6.59 18.52
CA ALA A 259 0.41 -7.61 17.49
C ALA A 259 0.47 -9.05 18.03
N ASP A 260 0.99 -9.25 19.24
CA ASP A 260 1.02 -10.55 19.91
C ASP A 260 -0.38 -11.19 20.06
N GLN A 261 -1.42 -10.36 20.21
CA GLN A 261 -2.82 -10.79 20.29
C GLN A 261 -3.28 -11.49 19.01
N PHE A 262 -2.67 -11.22 17.85
CA PHE A 262 -2.99 -11.93 16.59
C PHE A 262 -2.71 -13.43 16.72
N TYR A 263 -1.55 -13.79 17.25
CA TYR A 263 -1.14 -15.18 17.45
C TYR A 263 -1.96 -15.86 18.54
N ALA A 264 -2.32 -15.12 19.59
CA ALA A 264 -3.26 -15.60 20.60
C ALA A 264 -4.66 -15.84 20.01
N ASP A 265 -5.15 -14.98 19.11
CA ASP A 265 -6.44 -15.14 18.44
C ASP A 265 -6.46 -16.34 17.50
N LEU A 266 -5.36 -16.60 16.78
CA LEU A 266 -5.19 -17.82 15.98
C LEU A 266 -5.23 -19.08 16.86
N ALA A 267 -4.48 -19.08 17.97
CA ALA A 267 -4.40 -20.23 18.88
C ALA A 267 -5.73 -20.52 19.60
N ASN A 268 -6.47 -19.47 19.95
CA ASN A 268 -7.73 -19.58 20.70
C ASN A 268 -8.97 -19.77 19.81
N GLY A 269 -8.81 -19.73 18.48
CA GLY A 269 -9.95 -19.83 17.57
C GLY A 269 -10.86 -18.58 17.62
N THR A 270 -10.27 -17.40 17.79
CA THR A 270 -10.97 -16.11 17.86
C THR A 270 -10.52 -15.08 16.83
N LEU A 271 -9.86 -15.54 15.74
CA LEU A 271 -9.44 -14.66 14.64
C LEU A 271 -10.64 -13.87 14.07
N PRO A 272 -10.57 -12.53 13.98
CA PRO A 272 -11.65 -11.73 13.41
C PRO A 272 -11.76 -11.95 11.89
N GLN A 273 -12.87 -11.54 11.29
CA GLN A 273 -13.06 -11.63 9.84
C GLN A 273 -12.11 -10.69 9.08
N PHE A 274 -11.74 -9.56 9.67
CA PHE A 274 -10.73 -8.64 9.12
C PHE A 274 -9.63 -8.37 10.15
N SER A 275 -8.41 -8.80 9.85
CA SER A 275 -7.22 -8.52 10.65
C SER A 275 -6.34 -7.54 9.89
N TYR A 276 -6.17 -6.32 10.39
CA TYR A 276 -5.27 -5.35 9.80
C TYR A 276 -4.01 -5.24 10.65
N ILE A 277 -2.85 -5.52 10.07
CA ILE A 277 -1.57 -5.63 10.76
C ILE A 277 -0.67 -4.48 10.33
N ASN A 278 -0.21 -3.72 11.32
CA ASN A 278 0.84 -2.72 11.18
C ASN A 278 2.14 -3.31 11.76
N PRO A 279 3.23 -3.42 10.96
CA PRO A 279 4.56 -3.73 11.48
C PRO A 279 5.05 -2.60 12.41
N GLU A 280 6.19 -2.81 13.07
CA GLU A 280 6.84 -1.71 13.78
C GLU A 280 7.30 -0.66 12.77
N CYS A 281 7.48 0.60 13.19
CA CYS A 281 8.23 1.56 12.40
C CYS A 281 9.49 1.95 13.18
N CYS A 282 10.64 2.17 12.56
CA CYS A 282 10.97 2.09 11.12
C CYS A 282 12.35 1.47 10.90
N THR A 283 12.76 0.58 11.80
CA THR A 283 14.17 0.16 11.93
C THR A 283 14.38 -1.35 11.98
N VAL A 284 13.30 -2.14 12.04
CA VAL A 284 13.36 -3.57 12.35
C VAL A 284 12.74 -4.41 11.23
N ASP A 285 11.42 -4.63 11.20
CA ASP A 285 10.72 -5.59 10.36
C ASP A 285 9.73 -5.00 9.33
N SER A 286 9.44 -3.70 9.38
CA SER A 286 8.62 -3.05 8.36
C SER A 286 9.21 -3.01 6.95
N MET A 287 10.54 -3.19 6.83
CA MET A 287 11.34 -2.94 5.62
C MET A 287 11.46 -1.45 5.24
N HIS A 288 10.99 -0.50 6.06
CA HIS A 288 11.26 0.93 5.85
C HIS A 288 12.78 1.18 5.87
N PRO A 289 13.41 1.85 4.89
CA PRO A 289 14.83 2.22 4.96
C PRO A 289 15.17 2.99 6.25
N THR A 290 16.13 2.58 7.09
CA THR A 290 17.22 1.64 6.85
C THR A 290 17.03 0.27 7.51
N SER A 291 15.80 -0.18 7.68
CA SER A 291 15.47 -1.57 8.07
C SER A 291 16.02 -2.54 7.04
N ASN A 292 16.26 -3.78 7.47
CA ASN A 292 16.79 -4.82 6.61
C ASN A 292 15.69 -5.70 6.01
N MET A 293 15.94 -6.18 4.79
CA MET A 293 15.01 -7.04 4.06
C MET A 293 14.73 -8.37 4.78
N ALA A 294 15.77 -9.02 5.34
CA ALA A 294 15.61 -10.31 6.00
C ALA A 294 14.67 -10.30 7.21
N ALA A 295 14.65 -9.22 8.02
CA ALA A 295 13.76 -9.07 9.16
C ALA A 295 12.29 -8.98 8.73
N GLY A 296 11.98 -8.17 7.72
CA GLY A 296 10.62 -8.11 7.17
C GLY A 296 10.20 -9.41 6.48
N GLU A 297 11.11 -10.10 5.78
CA GLU A 297 10.82 -11.43 5.24
C GLU A 297 10.56 -12.45 6.36
N LEU A 298 11.19 -12.28 7.52
CA LEU A 298 10.99 -13.14 8.69
C LEU A 298 9.61 -12.90 9.32
N MET A 299 9.17 -11.64 9.41
CA MET A 299 7.83 -11.26 9.84
C MET A 299 6.76 -11.86 8.92
N ILE A 300 6.92 -11.66 7.61
CA ILE A 300 6.05 -12.25 6.57
C ILE A 300 6.01 -13.78 6.69
N LYS A 301 7.17 -14.42 6.84
CA LYS A 301 7.27 -15.87 7.02
C LYS A 301 6.52 -16.32 8.26
N HIS A 302 6.71 -15.65 9.39
CA HIS A 302 6.08 -16.04 10.64
C HIS A 302 4.56 -15.87 10.59
N LEU A 303 4.09 -14.78 9.99
CA LEU A 303 2.67 -14.54 9.73
C LEU A 303 2.07 -15.64 8.85
N TYR A 304 2.72 -15.95 7.73
CA TYR A 304 2.31 -17.02 6.82
C TYR A 304 2.25 -18.38 7.54
N ASP A 305 3.35 -18.79 8.18
CA ASP A 305 3.44 -20.09 8.85
C ASP A 305 2.39 -20.21 9.97
N SER A 306 2.11 -19.12 10.69
CA SER A 306 1.09 -19.08 11.75
C SER A 306 -0.33 -19.24 11.21
N ILE A 307 -0.69 -18.49 10.16
CA ILE A 307 -2.02 -18.60 9.52
C ILE A 307 -2.17 -19.99 8.90
N ARG A 308 -1.14 -20.47 8.21
CA ARG A 308 -1.16 -21.74 7.50
C ARG A 308 -1.37 -22.93 8.43
N ASN A 309 -0.70 -22.92 9.58
CA ASN A 309 -0.81 -23.99 10.57
C ASN A 309 -2.06 -23.85 11.46
N SER A 310 -2.84 -22.78 11.30
CA SER A 310 -4.10 -22.56 12.01
C SER A 310 -5.28 -23.29 11.35
N PRO A 311 -6.40 -23.50 12.07
CA PRO A 311 -7.63 -24.03 11.47
C PRO A 311 -8.28 -23.06 10.45
N TYR A 312 -7.76 -21.84 10.28
CA TYR A 312 -8.31 -20.83 9.38
C TYR A 312 -7.77 -20.89 7.95
N TRP A 313 -6.65 -21.60 7.70
CA TRP A 313 -5.93 -21.55 6.42
C TRP A 313 -6.82 -21.67 5.18
N GLU A 314 -7.72 -22.64 5.16
CA GLU A 314 -8.61 -22.90 4.01
C GLU A 314 -9.58 -21.75 3.71
N ASN A 315 -9.83 -20.86 4.68
CA ASN A 315 -10.79 -19.77 4.56
C ASN A 315 -10.16 -18.38 4.68
N THR A 316 -8.82 -18.28 4.62
CA THR A 316 -8.09 -17.02 4.75
C THR A 316 -7.58 -16.53 3.39
N LEU A 317 -7.68 -15.21 3.20
CA LEU A 317 -6.88 -14.45 2.26
C LEU A 317 -5.87 -13.62 3.04
N LEU A 318 -4.58 -13.88 2.87
CA LEU A 318 -3.51 -13.01 3.33
C LEU A 318 -3.13 -12.06 2.19
N ILE A 319 -3.17 -10.76 2.47
CA ILE A 319 -2.73 -9.67 1.60
C ILE A 319 -1.44 -9.13 2.21
N ILE A 320 -0.39 -9.07 1.40
CA ILE A 320 0.84 -8.34 1.74
C ILE A 320 0.91 -7.19 0.76
N ASN A 321 0.86 -5.96 1.26
CA ASN A 321 0.92 -4.76 0.46
C ASN A 321 1.98 -3.82 1.02
N PHE A 322 2.64 -3.07 0.14
CA PHE A 322 3.53 -1.99 0.53
C PHE A 322 2.78 -0.67 0.41
N ASP A 323 3.05 0.27 1.31
CA ASP A 323 2.42 1.59 1.35
C ASP A 323 2.93 2.50 0.22
N GLU A 324 4.25 2.65 0.04
CA GLU A 324 4.85 3.43 -1.04
C GLU A 324 6.27 2.95 -1.40
N HIS A 325 6.95 3.65 -2.32
CA HIS A 325 8.19 3.18 -2.97
C HIS A 325 9.48 3.49 -2.21
N GLY A 326 9.46 4.34 -1.19
CA GLY A 326 10.61 4.64 -0.33
C GLY A 326 11.69 5.43 -1.05
N GLY A 327 11.34 6.12 -2.15
CA GLY A 327 12.28 6.83 -3.01
C GLY A 327 13.08 5.92 -3.93
N PHE A 328 12.82 4.60 -3.90
CA PHE A 328 13.37 3.67 -4.88
C PHE A 328 12.65 3.79 -6.22
N ALA A 329 13.41 3.89 -7.28
CA ALA A 329 12.87 4.05 -8.60
C ALA A 329 12.10 2.83 -9.08
N ASP A 330 11.15 3.10 -9.97
CA ASP A 330 10.52 2.12 -10.83
C ASP A 330 10.48 2.69 -12.24
N HIS A 331 10.66 1.84 -13.24
CA HIS A 331 10.73 2.27 -14.63
C HIS A 331 9.35 2.54 -15.24
N VAL A 332 8.26 2.03 -14.66
CA VAL A 332 6.91 2.18 -15.21
C VAL A 332 6.27 3.47 -14.72
N PRO A 333 5.84 4.34 -15.65
CA PRO A 333 5.15 5.56 -15.27
C PRO A 333 3.75 5.30 -14.69
N PRO A 334 3.33 6.06 -13.66
CA PRO A 334 1.99 5.95 -13.10
C PRO A 334 0.88 6.36 -14.08
N PRO A 335 -0.29 5.68 -14.06
CA PRO A 335 -1.49 6.17 -14.73
C PRO A 335 -1.86 7.57 -14.25
N THR A 336 -2.30 8.41 -15.19
CA THR A 336 -2.74 9.79 -14.94
C THR A 336 -4.24 9.96 -15.17
N GLY A 337 -4.82 11.03 -14.65
CA GLY A 337 -6.23 11.37 -14.89
C GLY A 337 -7.19 10.47 -14.12
N ILE A 338 -6.75 10.02 -12.95
CA ILE A 338 -7.59 9.25 -12.02
C ILE A 338 -8.57 10.20 -11.32
N PRO A 339 -9.71 9.71 -10.79
CA PRO A 339 -10.67 10.58 -10.14
C PRO A 339 -10.19 11.00 -8.75
N ALA A 340 -10.27 12.31 -8.45
CA ALA A 340 -10.12 12.80 -7.09
C ALA A 340 -11.22 12.22 -6.18
N PRO A 341 -10.93 11.94 -4.89
CA PRO A 341 -11.95 11.53 -3.94
C PRO A 341 -13.08 12.55 -3.81
N GLU A 342 -14.31 12.09 -3.65
CA GLU A 342 -15.53 12.89 -3.41
C GLU A 342 -15.60 13.47 -1.98
N ASP A 343 -14.48 13.96 -1.45
CA ASP A 343 -14.36 14.63 -0.14
C ASP A 343 -14.30 16.16 -0.24
N GLY A 344 -14.19 16.69 -1.46
CA GLY A 344 -14.09 18.11 -1.76
C GLY A 344 -12.78 18.75 -1.30
N LYS A 345 -11.70 17.97 -1.16
CA LYS A 345 -10.39 18.43 -0.68
C LYS A 345 -9.40 18.62 -1.81
N THR A 346 -8.58 19.65 -1.66
CA THR A 346 -7.38 19.92 -2.47
C THR A 346 -6.31 20.43 -1.54
N PHE A 347 -5.05 20.21 -1.87
CA PHE A 347 -3.93 20.75 -1.12
C PHE A 347 -3.32 21.96 -1.83
N SER A 348 -2.93 22.97 -1.06
CA SER A 348 -2.08 24.08 -1.49
C SER A 348 -1.21 24.48 -0.31
N GLY A 349 0.09 24.26 -0.41
CA GLY A 349 1.00 24.47 0.72
C GLY A 349 2.43 24.06 0.40
N LEU A 350 3.20 23.80 1.45
CA LEU A 350 4.60 23.38 1.33
C LEU A 350 4.73 21.86 1.47
N SER A 351 5.57 21.27 0.63
CA SER A 351 6.15 19.93 0.79
C SER A 351 7.59 20.01 0.27
N ASP A 352 8.55 19.40 0.98
CA ASP A 352 10.01 19.55 0.76
C ASP A 352 10.49 21.00 0.55
N GLY A 353 9.88 21.96 1.24
CA GLY A 353 10.23 23.38 1.08
C GLY A 353 9.76 24.03 -0.24
N HIS A 354 8.97 23.31 -1.04
CA HIS A 354 8.42 23.79 -2.31
C HIS A 354 6.92 24.07 -2.19
N ASN A 355 6.46 25.17 -2.79
CA ASN A 355 5.03 25.44 -2.90
C ASN A 355 4.43 24.52 -3.96
N VAL A 356 3.49 23.68 -3.54
CA VAL A 356 2.83 22.70 -4.40
C VAL A 356 1.32 22.78 -4.25
N THR A 357 0.63 22.36 -5.31
CA THR A 357 -0.82 22.16 -5.31
C THR A 357 -1.11 20.72 -5.70
N TYR A 358 -2.15 20.16 -5.10
CA TYR A 358 -2.57 18.81 -5.43
C TYR A 358 -4.08 18.66 -5.40
N ASP A 359 -4.63 18.12 -6.48
CA ASP A 359 -6.04 17.85 -6.68
C ASP A 359 -6.37 16.36 -6.57
N PHE A 360 -5.40 15.53 -6.14
CA PHE A 360 -5.57 14.09 -5.98
C PHE A 360 -5.94 13.37 -7.28
N THR A 361 -5.47 13.88 -8.44
CA THR A 361 -5.70 13.29 -9.77
C THR A 361 -4.54 12.42 -10.31
N ARG A 362 -3.53 12.13 -9.47
CA ARG A 362 -2.29 11.39 -9.83
C ARG A 362 -2.06 10.22 -8.87
N LEU A 363 -1.27 9.25 -9.32
CA LEU A 363 -0.80 8.11 -8.53
C LEU A 363 0.69 8.22 -8.22
N GLY A 364 1.15 7.42 -7.26
CA GLY A 364 2.55 7.21 -6.97
C GLY A 364 3.17 6.06 -7.77
N VAL A 365 4.40 5.73 -7.41
CA VAL A 365 5.24 4.71 -8.06
C VAL A 365 4.67 3.30 -7.83
N ARG A 366 5.02 2.32 -8.68
CA ARG A 366 4.67 0.90 -8.46
C ARG A 366 5.26 0.38 -7.16
N VAL A 367 4.48 -0.42 -6.45
CA VAL A 367 4.88 -1.08 -5.20
C VAL A 367 4.56 -2.58 -5.25
N PRO A 368 5.31 -3.43 -4.52
CA PRO A 368 4.99 -4.85 -4.43
C PRO A 368 3.63 -5.07 -3.76
N SER A 369 2.90 -6.06 -4.27
CA SER A 369 1.64 -6.49 -3.67
C SER A 369 1.40 -7.97 -3.98
N PHE A 370 0.90 -8.72 -2.99
CA PHE A 370 0.74 -10.16 -3.05
C PHE A 370 -0.60 -10.61 -2.49
N LEU A 371 -1.18 -11.66 -3.10
CA LEU A 371 -2.33 -12.37 -2.58
C LEU A 371 -1.97 -13.81 -2.28
N ILE A 372 -2.21 -14.23 -1.04
CA ILE A 372 -1.87 -15.56 -0.55
C ILE A 372 -3.15 -16.22 -0.05
N SER A 373 -3.56 -17.28 -0.73
CA SER A 373 -4.71 -18.10 -0.34
C SER A 373 -4.62 -19.46 -1.02
N PRO A 374 -5.07 -20.55 -0.37
CA PRO A 374 -5.05 -21.86 -1.00
C PRO A 374 -6.00 -21.96 -2.22
N TRP A 375 -6.86 -20.97 -2.44
CA TRP A 375 -7.76 -20.89 -3.60
C TRP A 375 -7.16 -20.19 -4.82
N ILE A 376 -6.01 -19.55 -4.68
CA ILE A 376 -5.32 -18.85 -5.77
C ILE A 376 -4.37 -19.85 -6.45
N PRO A 377 -4.37 -20.00 -7.78
CA PRO A 377 -3.40 -20.86 -8.46
C PRO A 377 -1.96 -20.40 -8.21
N ALA A 378 -1.02 -21.35 -8.12
CA ALA A 378 0.39 -21.03 -8.07
C ALA A 378 0.86 -20.32 -9.34
N ASN A 379 1.88 -19.48 -9.20
CA ASN A 379 2.49 -18.74 -10.31
C ASN A 379 1.47 -17.84 -11.05
N THR A 380 0.62 -17.14 -10.30
CA THR A 380 -0.34 -16.17 -10.85
C THR A 380 0.32 -14.79 -10.91
N LEU A 381 0.54 -14.27 -12.11
CA LEU A 381 1.01 -12.90 -12.30
C LEU A 381 -0.17 -12.06 -12.78
N ILE A 382 -0.43 -10.95 -12.09
CA ILE A 382 -1.51 -10.02 -12.41
C ILE A 382 -0.89 -8.81 -13.11
N HIS A 383 -1.13 -8.71 -14.42
CA HIS A 383 -0.74 -7.54 -15.20
C HIS A 383 -1.85 -6.51 -15.11
N ASP A 384 -2.78 -6.50 -16.06
CA ASP A 384 -3.86 -5.51 -16.11
C ASP A 384 -5.24 -6.18 -16.14
N GLU A 385 -5.29 -7.51 -16.08
CA GLU A 385 -6.54 -8.27 -16.03
C GLU A 385 -7.28 -7.99 -14.73
N GLY A 386 -8.60 -7.89 -14.80
CA GLY A 386 -9.44 -7.59 -13.64
C GLY A 386 -10.81 -7.06 -14.04
N THR A 387 -11.66 -6.83 -13.04
CA THR A 387 -12.92 -6.13 -13.28
C THR A 387 -12.65 -4.63 -13.24
N MET A 388 -12.96 -3.97 -14.35
CA MET A 388 -12.84 -2.52 -14.52
C MET A 388 -14.17 -1.82 -14.26
N TYR A 389 -14.10 -0.67 -13.62
CA TYR A 389 -15.27 0.14 -13.25
C TYR A 389 -15.27 1.52 -13.93
N ALA A 390 -14.15 1.89 -14.54
CA ALA A 390 -13.97 3.00 -15.47
C ALA A 390 -12.99 2.60 -16.58
N GLU A 391 -12.96 3.34 -17.68
CA GLU A 391 -12.06 3.05 -18.83
C GLU A 391 -10.57 3.06 -18.45
N ASN A 392 -10.20 3.81 -17.41
CA ASN A 392 -8.84 3.94 -16.92
C ASN A 392 -8.65 3.40 -15.49
N SER A 393 -9.51 2.50 -15.00
CA SER A 393 -9.30 1.82 -13.72
C SER A 393 -7.89 1.21 -13.68
N ALA A 394 -7.23 1.24 -12.52
CA ALA A 394 -5.94 0.58 -12.28
C ALA A 394 -5.96 -0.17 -10.94
N TYR A 395 -4.88 -0.91 -10.66
CA TYR A 395 -4.64 -1.55 -9.37
C TYR A 395 -3.87 -0.61 -8.44
N THR A 396 -4.48 -0.32 -7.29
CA THR A 396 -3.96 0.63 -6.28
C THR A 396 -4.43 0.23 -4.88
N HIS A 397 -4.04 0.96 -3.83
CA HIS A 397 -4.48 0.66 -2.45
C HIS A 397 -6.00 0.51 -2.29
N THR A 398 -6.76 1.32 -3.01
CA THR A 398 -8.22 1.27 -2.98
C THR A 398 -8.83 0.07 -3.71
N SER A 399 -8.05 -0.69 -4.50
CA SER A 399 -8.49 -1.97 -5.07
C SER A 399 -8.85 -2.99 -3.99
N PHE A 400 -8.14 -3.00 -2.86
CA PHE A 400 -8.47 -3.86 -1.73
C PHE A 400 -9.76 -3.44 -1.05
N LEU A 401 -9.99 -2.14 -0.89
CA LEU A 401 -11.26 -1.62 -0.36
C LEU A 401 -12.43 -2.00 -1.26
N HIS A 402 -12.26 -1.87 -2.59
CA HIS A 402 -13.30 -2.22 -3.55
C HIS A 402 -13.58 -3.73 -3.54
N PHE A 403 -12.52 -4.54 -3.49
CA PHE A 403 -12.65 -5.98 -3.33
C PHE A 403 -13.40 -6.35 -2.04
N LEU A 404 -13.08 -5.75 -0.90
CA LEU A 404 -13.76 -6.01 0.38
C LEU A 404 -15.21 -5.52 0.37
N GLN A 405 -15.46 -4.40 -0.28
CA GLN A 405 -16.80 -3.87 -0.50
C GLN A 405 -17.67 -4.88 -1.23
N GLU A 406 -17.17 -5.44 -2.33
CA GLU A 406 -17.85 -6.47 -3.08
C GLU A 406 -17.86 -7.82 -2.34
N LEU A 407 -16.82 -8.15 -1.56
CA LEU A 407 -16.71 -9.42 -0.80
C LEU A 407 -17.69 -9.51 0.37
N TRP A 408 -18.02 -8.38 1.01
CA TRP A 408 -18.88 -8.38 2.19
C TRP A 408 -20.10 -7.46 2.07
N GLY A 409 -20.30 -6.83 0.92
CA GLY A 409 -21.40 -5.89 0.71
C GLY A 409 -21.27 -4.67 1.62
N LEU A 410 -20.05 -4.15 1.76
CA LEU A 410 -19.79 -2.92 2.53
C LEU A 410 -20.35 -1.71 1.78
N GLU A 411 -20.60 -0.62 2.49
CA GLU A 411 -21.20 0.60 1.96
C GLU A 411 -20.46 1.82 2.53
N GLY A 412 -20.54 2.97 1.83
CA GLY A 412 -20.03 4.25 2.32
C GLY A 412 -18.67 4.68 1.78
N PHE A 413 -17.96 3.81 1.04
CA PHE A 413 -16.73 4.21 0.35
C PHE A 413 -16.99 5.20 -0.77
N ASN A 414 -16.00 6.05 -1.05
CA ASN A 414 -16.09 7.10 -2.05
C ASN A 414 -15.80 6.58 -3.49
N ASN A 415 -15.92 7.47 -4.47
CA ASN A 415 -15.66 7.22 -5.89
C ASN A 415 -14.23 6.75 -6.22
N ARG A 416 -13.20 7.10 -5.43
CA ARG A 416 -11.83 6.61 -5.61
C ARG A 416 -11.81 5.08 -5.49
N VAL A 417 -12.51 4.55 -4.49
CA VAL A 417 -12.71 3.11 -4.31
C VAL A 417 -13.52 2.52 -5.45
N GLN A 418 -14.61 3.18 -5.87
CA GLN A 418 -15.44 2.69 -6.99
C GLN A 418 -14.71 2.69 -8.35
N TRP A 419 -13.64 3.46 -8.49
CA TRP A 419 -12.83 3.52 -9.70
C TRP A 419 -11.80 2.39 -9.76
N ALA A 420 -11.27 1.93 -8.63
CA ALA A 420 -10.19 0.96 -8.59
C ALA A 420 -10.64 -0.42 -9.13
N LYS A 421 -9.71 -1.18 -9.74
CA LYS A 421 -10.00 -2.54 -10.20
C LYS A 421 -10.22 -3.50 -9.04
N THR A 422 -11.03 -4.54 -9.25
CA THR A 422 -11.06 -5.72 -8.39
C THR A 422 -10.42 -6.93 -9.07
N PHE A 423 -10.09 -7.96 -8.29
CA PHE A 423 -9.26 -9.09 -8.69
C PHE A 423 -9.88 -10.46 -8.37
N GLU A 424 -11.20 -10.53 -8.22
CA GLU A 424 -11.91 -11.76 -7.88
C GLU A 424 -11.71 -12.93 -8.86
N TYR A 425 -11.31 -12.62 -10.10
CA TYR A 425 -11.04 -13.63 -11.13
C TYR A 425 -9.82 -14.52 -10.81
N VAL A 426 -8.91 -14.09 -9.93
CA VAL A 426 -7.71 -14.86 -9.56
C VAL A 426 -8.04 -16.07 -8.68
N PHE A 427 -9.23 -16.09 -8.08
CA PHE A 427 -9.65 -17.19 -7.22
C PHE A 427 -10.24 -18.32 -8.05
N SER A 428 -9.69 -19.51 -7.88
CA SER A 428 -10.16 -20.72 -8.56
C SER A 428 -11.28 -21.43 -7.80
N ASP A 429 -11.92 -22.39 -8.47
CA ASP A 429 -12.91 -23.28 -7.86
C ASP A 429 -12.31 -24.47 -7.14
N THR A 430 -11.01 -24.74 -7.33
CA THR A 430 -10.33 -25.89 -6.75
C THR A 430 -9.14 -25.42 -5.95
N MET A 431 -9.14 -25.73 -4.66
CA MET A 431 -8.01 -25.45 -3.80
C MET A 431 -6.72 -26.08 -4.35
N GLN A 432 -5.59 -25.39 -4.22
CA GLN A 432 -4.27 -25.93 -4.54
C GLN A 432 -4.05 -27.28 -3.83
N PRO A 433 -3.30 -28.23 -4.44
CA PRO A 433 -2.90 -29.46 -3.77
C PRO A 433 -2.26 -29.18 -2.40
N ASN A 434 -2.69 -29.89 -1.36
CA ASN A 434 -2.27 -29.69 0.04
C ASN A 434 -2.49 -28.25 0.57
N GLY A 435 -3.36 -27.47 -0.08
CA GLY A 435 -3.57 -26.07 0.20
C GLY A 435 -2.36 -25.19 -0.12
N GLY A 436 -1.51 -25.55 -1.09
CA GLY A 436 -0.34 -24.78 -1.50
C GLY A 436 0.98 -25.19 -0.83
N ILE A 437 2.03 -24.38 -1.00
CA ILE A 437 3.36 -24.61 -0.39
C ILE A 437 3.23 -24.78 1.12
N GLN A 438 4.01 -25.67 1.76
CA GLN A 438 3.85 -25.97 3.20
C GLN A 438 4.68 -25.08 4.11
N ASN A 439 5.85 -24.65 3.65
CA ASN A 439 6.78 -23.84 4.42
C ASN A 439 7.45 -22.86 3.47
N LEU A 440 7.56 -21.60 3.88
CA LEU A 440 8.41 -20.63 3.20
C LEU A 440 9.88 -20.85 3.55
N PRO A 441 10.83 -20.52 2.65
CA PRO A 441 12.24 -20.51 2.99
C PRO A 441 12.49 -19.55 4.14
N SER A 442 13.43 -19.89 5.02
CA SER A 442 13.90 -18.90 5.99
C SER A 442 14.69 -17.82 5.25
N PRO A 443 14.45 -16.53 5.54
CA PRO A 443 15.26 -15.47 4.99
C PRO A 443 16.72 -15.65 5.42
N VAL A 444 17.63 -15.29 4.52
CA VAL A 444 19.06 -15.33 4.78
C VAL A 444 19.51 -13.89 4.90
N TRP A 445 20.08 -13.53 6.05
CA TRP A 445 20.81 -12.28 6.21
C TRP A 445 22.12 -12.36 5.43
N HIS A 446 22.28 -11.50 4.43
CA HIS A 446 23.49 -11.43 3.59
C HIS A 446 24.50 -10.41 4.11
N GLY A 447 24.19 -9.72 5.20
CA GLY A 447 25.04 -8.73 5.82
C GLY A 447 24.84 -7.32 5.25
N GLY A 448 25.26 -6.33 6.04
CA GLY A 448 25.25 -4.92 5.67
C GLY A 448 26.30 -4.15 6.46
N SER A 449 26.47 -2.87 6.15
CA SER A 449 27.43 -1.98 6.82
C SER A 449 27.05 -1.74 8.28
N GLY A 450 27.46 -2.64 9.17
CA GLY A 450 27.42 -2.44 10.62
C GLY A 450 26.14 -2.87 11.35
N GLN A 451 25.15 -3.45 10.67
CA GLN A 451 23.91 -3.94 11.31
C GLN A 451 24.03 -5.40 11.77
N PRO A 452 23.51 -5.76 12.95
CA PRO A 452 23.50 -7.14 13.43
C PRO A 452 22.60 -8.03 12.57
N GLU A 453 22.79 -9.34 12.69
CA GLU A 453 21.83 -10.31 12.14
C GLU A 453 20.45 -10.07 12.78
N PRO A 454 19.35 -10.13 12.01
CA PRO A 454 18.01 -9.97 12.56
C PRO A 454 17.71 -10.97 13.67
N ASP A 455 17.07 -10.49 14.72
CA ASP A 455 16.54 -11.35 15.77
C ASP A 455 15.39 -12.21 15.23
N ALA A 456 15.13 -13.35 15.88
CA ALA A 456 14.01 -14.21 15.53
C ALA A 456 12.68 -13.48 15.75
N PHE A 457 11.66 -13.69 14.90
CA PHE A 457 10.37 -12.99 15.03
C PHE A 457 9.75 -12.97 16.44
N PRO A 458 9.79 -14.03 17.27
CA PRO A 458 9.30 -13.96 18.65
C PRO A 458 10.00 -12.91 19.52
N LEU A 459 11.23 -12.54 19.20
CA LEU A 459 12.01 -11.46 19.82
C LEU A 459 11.74 -10.11 19.18
N LEU A 460 11.21 -10.08 17.96
CA LEU A 460 10.76 -8.85 17.30
C LEU A 460 9.39 -8.44 17.85
N ASN A 461 8.43 -9.37 17.91
CA ASN A 461 7.08 -9.17 18.44
C ASN A 461 7.06 -9.01 19.99
N GLN A 462 7.55 -7.87 20.47
CA GLN A 462 7.62 -7.48 21.89
C GLN A 462 6.64 -6.35 22.19
N ASP A 463 6.35 -6.08 23.47
CA ASP A 463 5.54 -4.90 23.84
C ASP A 463 6.23 -3.60 23.43
N TYR A 464 5.45 -2.54 23.18
CA TYR A 464 5.90 -1.18 22.81
C TYR A 464 7.19 -0.69 23.51
N SER A 465 7.34 -0.96 24.82
CA SER A 465 8.51 -0.53 25.61
C SER A 465 9.85 -1.11 25.13
N TYR A 466 9.83 -2.24 24.41
CA TYR A 466 11.01 -2.80 23.77
C TYR A 466 11.50 -1.89 22.64
N TYR A 467 10.60 -1.52 21.71
CA TYR A 467 10.95 -0.64 20.59
C TYR A 467 11.35 0.76 21.05
N GLU A 468 10.68 1.32 22.08
CA GLU A 468 11.07 2.60 22.67
C GLU A 468 12.52 2.60 23.17
N SER A 469 13.04 1.45 23.63
CA SER A 469 14.43 1.33 24.08
C SER A 469 15.47 1.19 22.97
N LEU A 470 15.03 1.01 21.72
CA LEU A 470 15.91 0.97 20.54
C LEU A 470 16.24 2.37 20.01
N ASP A 471 15.42 3.37 20.35
CA ASP A 471 15.56 4.77 19.91
C ASP A 471 16.45 5.62 20.85
N ASP A 472 16.84 5.09 22.02
CA ASP A 472 17.74 5.70 23.02
C ASP A 472 19.23 5.33 22.80
#